data_AF-A0A060ZK10-F1
#
_entry.id   AF-A0A060ZK10-F1
#
_cell.length_a   1.000
_cell.length_b   1.000
_cell.length_c   1.000
_cell.angle_alpha   90.00
_cell.angle_beta   90.00
_cell.angle_gamma   90.00
#
_symmetry.space_group_name_H-M   'P 1'
#
loop_
_entity.id
_entity.type
_entity.pdbx_description
1 polymer ?
#
loop_
_entity_poly.entity_id
_entity_poly.type
_entity_poly.pdbx_seq_one_letter_code
_entity_poly.pdbx_strand_id
1 'polypeptide(L)'
;MISPEGCSTILFGSAASAPRAAEQLRLTSADLLALGVVDGVITEPEGDARADHARTADHVRSALLAVLTEFDALGPRELVEQRYKRFARFGDPVQQPRLVEVDTHEGQ
;
A
#
# COMPACT_ATOMS: atom_id res chain seq x y z
N MET A 1 7.47 -3.98 -10.98
CA MET A 1 7.17 -4.73 -9.73
C MET A 1 7.87 -6.07 -9.79
N ILE A 2 8.52 -6.46 -8.70
CA ILE A 2 9.24 -7.74 -8.54
C ILE A 2 8.87 -8.31 -7.17
N SER A 3 8.80 -9.64 -7.04
CA SER A 3 8.58 -10.25 -5.74
C SER A 3 9.83 -10.08 -4.85
N PRO A 4 9.68 -10.14 -3.51
CA PRO A 4 10.83 -10.09 -2.60
C PRO A 4 11.91 -11.14 -2.91
N GLU A 5 11.52 -12.35 -3.32
CA GLU A 5 12.43 -13.45 -3.64
C GLU A 5 13.24 -13.17 -4.92
N GLY A 6 12.59 -12.59 -5.94
CA GLY A 6 13.27 -12.14 -7.15
C GLY A 6 14.22 -10.98 -6.86
N CYS A 7 13.77 -10.01 -6.06
CA CYS A 7 14.56 -8.86 -5.64
C CYS A 7 15.80 -9.30 -4.87
N SER A 8 15.65 -10.26 -3.96
CA SER A 8 16.76 -10.71 -3.12
C SER A 8 17.85 -11.45 -3.91
N THR A 9 17.45 -12.22 -4.92
CA THR A 9 18.42 -12.90 -5.80
C THR A 9 19.20 -11.90 -6.64
N ILE A 10 18.55 -10.85 -7.14
CA ILE A 10 19.20 -9.81 -7.96
C ILE A 10 20.11 -8.91 -7.12
N LEU A 11 19.64 -8.43 -5.96
CA LEU A 11 20.36 -7.46 -5.14
C LEU A 11 21.35 -8.09 -4.15
N PHE A 12 21.06 -9.30 -3.66
CA PHE A 12 21.85 -9.95 -2.60
C PHE A 12 22.44 -11.30 -3.03
N GLY A 13 22.23 -11.74 -4.27
CA GLY A 13 22.77 -13.01 -4.79
C GLY A 13 22.17 -14.26 -4.13
N SER A 14 21.14 -14.13 -3.30
CA SER A 14 20.54 -15.24 -2.57
C SER A 14 19.04 -15.04 -2.33
N ALA A 15 18.28 -16.11 -2.52
CA ALA A 15 16.85 -16.17 -2.18
C ALA A 15 16.61 -16.09 -0.66
N ALA A 16 17.60 -16.44 0.16
CA ALA A 16 17.48 -16.40 1.63
C ALA A 16 17.29 -14.97 2.17
N SER A 17 17.71 -13.95 1.41
CA SER A 17 17.55 -12.54 1.77
C SER A 17 16.18 -11.97 1.42
N ALA A 18 15.18 -12.81 1.08
CA ALA A 18 13.82 -12.38 0.76
C ALA A 18 13.14 -11.56 1.89
N PRO A 19 13.27 -11.89 3.19
CA PRO A 19 12.70 -11.06 4.26
C PRO A 19 13.25 -9.63 4.27
N ARG A 20 14.58 -9.50 4.11
CA ARG A 20 15.25 -8.19 4.00
C ARG A 20 14.78 -7.44 2.76
N ALA A 21 14.64 -8.12 1.63
CA ALA A 21 14.13 -7.50 0.41
C ALA A 21 12.67 -7.03 0.59
N ALA A 22 11.81 -7.81 1.24
CA ALA A 22 10.42 -7.45 1.50
C ALA A 22 10.31 -6.17 2.34
N GLU A 23 11.14 -6.07 3.38
CA GLU A 23 11.21 -4.90 4.25
C GLU A 23 11.67 -3.64 3.48
N GLN A 24 12.71 -3.75 2.66
CA GLN A 24 13.19 -2.65 1.83
C GLN A 24 12.21 -2.25 0.73
N LEU A 25 11.42 -3.20 0.21
CA LEU A 25 10.40 -2.93 -0.80
C LEU A 25 9.15 -2.25 -0.21
N ARG A 26 8.99 -2.18 1.12
CA ARG A 26 7.90 -1.44 1.80
C ARG A 26 6.52 -1.80 1.26
N LEU A 27 6.25 -3.10 1.13
CA LEU A 27 5.05 -3.64 0.47
C LEU A 27 3.82 -3.77 1.38
N THR A 28 3.93 -3.42 2.66
CA THR A 28 2.81 -3.58 3.61
C THR A 28 1.74 -2.52 3.40
N SER A 29 0.51 -2.80 3.83
CA SER A 29 -0.59 -1.85 3.79
C SER A 29 -0.29 -0.56 4.58
N ALA A 30 0.40 -0.69 5.72
CA ALA A 30 0.83 0.44 6.54
C ALA A 30 1.87 1.31 5.82
N ASP A 31 2.87 0.70 5.18
CA ASP A 31 3.88 1.43 4.41
C ASP A 31 3.25 2.18 3.23
N LEU A 32 2.38 1.51 2.47
CA LEU A 32 1.71 2.11 1.30
C LEU A 32 0.77 3.25 1.69
N LEU A 33 0.12 3.15 2.86
CA LEU A 33 -0.70 4.23 3.41
C LEU A 33 0.18 5.42 3.81
N ALA A 34 1.27 5.15 4.52
CA ALA A 34 2.21 6.20 4.94
C ALA A 34 2.93 6.88 3.76
N LEU A 35 3.17 6.15 2.66
CA LEU A 35 3.68 6.67 1.38
C LEU A 35 2.62 7.43 0.56
N GLY A 36 1.35 7.43 0.98
CA GLY A 36 0.23 8.06 0.27
C GLY A 36 -0.13 7.39 -1.06
N VAL A 37 0.25 6.13 -1.24
CA VAL A 37 -0.05 5.34 -2.46
C VAL A 37 -1.49 4.80 -2.41
N VAL A 38 -1.96 4.45 -1.21
CA VAL A 38 -3.34 4.05 -0.92
C VAL A 38 -4.01 5.04 0.04
N ASP A 39 -5.33 5.11 0.01
CA ASP A 39 -6.11 6.08 0.82
C ASP A 39 -6.60 5.52 2.14
N GLY A 40 -6.54 4.20 2.30
CA GLY A 40 -7.02 3.53 3.51
C GLY A 40 -6.65 2.06 3.53
N VAL A 41 -6.79 1.48 4.72
CA VAL A 41 -6.56 0.06 4.98
C VAL A 41 -7.82 -0.51 5.62
N ILE A 42 -8.34 -1.58 5.04
CA ILE A 42 -9.52 -2.28 5.56
C ILE A 42 -9.01 -3.31 6.57
N THR A 43 -9.49 -3.23 7.81
CA THR A 43 -9.10 -4.16 8.87
C THR A 43 -9.74 -5.53 8.64
N GLU A 44 -8.95 -6.58 8.81
CA GLU A 44 -9.46 -7.96 8.80
C GLU A 44 -10.31 -8.25 10.05
N PRO A 45 -11.28 -9.17 9.96
CA PRO A 45 -12.01 -9.65 11.13
C PRO A 45 -11.11 -10.50 12.04
N GLU A 46 -11.60 -10.79 13.25
CA GLU A 46 -10.92 -11.70 14.17
C GLU A 46 -10.69 -13.07 13.51
N GLY A 47 -9.47 -13.59 13.59
CA GLY A 47 -9.10 -14.87 12.98
C GLY A 47 -8.60 -14.79 11.53
N ASP A 48 -8.52 -13.59 10.94
CA ASP A 48 -8.15 -13.28 9.55
C ASP A 48 -9.29 -13.29 8.53
N ALA A 49 -9.04 -12.68 7.37
CA ALA A 49 -10.03 -12.53 6.30
C ALA A 49 -10.61 -13.87 5.78
N ARG A 50 -9.86 -14.98 5.90
CA ARG A 50 -10.30 -16.31 5.49
C ARG A 50 -11.19 -16.99 6.53
N ALA A 51 -11.06 -16.60 7.80
CA ALA A 51 -11.87 -17.16 8.88
C ALA A 51 -13.33 -16.69 8.84
N ASP A 52 -13.58 -15.44 8.43
CA ASP A 52 -14.93 -14.88 8.30
C ASP A 52 -15.08 -14.04 7.02
N HIS A 53 -15.45 -14.72 5.95
CA HIS A 53 -15.67 -14.09 4.65
C HIS A 53 -16.84 -13.09 4.66
N ALA A 54 -17.89 -13.36 5.46
CA ALA A 54 -19.08 -12.52 5.49
C ALA A 54 -18.75 -11.16 6.13
N ARG A 55 -18.09 -11.19 7.29
CA ARG A 55 -17.65 -9.96 7.97
C ARG A 55 -16.59 -9.20 7.19
N THR A 56 -15.69 -9.90 6.51
CA THR A 56 -14.73 -9.28 5.58
C THR A 56 -15.46 -8.54 4.46
N ALA A 57 -16.47 -9.15 3.84
CA ALA A 57 -17.26 -8.51 2.80
C ALA A 57 -18.01 -7.27 3.32
N ASP A 58 -18.52 -7.30 4.55
CA ASP A 58 -19.18 -6.16 5.18
C ASP A 58 -18.22 -4.99 5.44
N HIS A 59 -16.99 -5.28 5.89
CA HIS A 59 -15.95 -4.26 6.03
C HIS A 59 -15.61 -3.62 4.68
N VAL A 60 -15.44 -4.43 3.63
CA VAL A 60 -15.20 -3.95 2.26
C VAL A 60 -16.36 -3.10 1.75
N ARG A 61 -17.60 -3.57 1.91
CA ARG A 61 -18.81 -2.84 1.51
C ARG A 61 -18.87 -1.46 2.17
N SER A 62 -18.61 -1.41 3.48
CA SER A 62 -18.65 -0.18 4.25
C SER A 62 -17.60 0.83 3.78
N ALA A 63 -16.36 0.37 3.54
CA ALA A 63 -15.29 1.20 3.02
C ALA A 63 -15.60 1.73 1.60
N LEU A 64 -16.09 0.86 0.71
CA LEU A 64 -16.46 1.26 -0.65
C LEU A 64 -17.57 2.29 -0.67
N LEU A 65 -18.63 2.11 0.13
CA LEU A 65 -19.74 3.05 0.18
C LEU A 65 -19.32 4.42 0.70
N ALA A 66 -18.44 4.47 1.70
CA ALA A 66 -17.89 5.73 2.21
C ALA A 66 -17.14 6.50 1.10
N VAL A 67 -16.25 5.82 0.39
CA VAL A 67 -15.46 6.41 -0.70
C VAL A 67 -16.34 6.82 -1.88
N LEU A 68 -17.31 5.99 -2.27
CA LEU A 68 -18.22 6.33 -3.37
C LEU A 68 -19.10 7.54 -3.03
N THR A 69 -19.54 7.66 -1.77
CA THR A 69 -20.34 8.80 -1.31
C THR A 69 -19.53 10.10 -1.35
N GLU A 70 -18.23 10.04 -1.03
CA GLU A 70 -17.33 11.19 -1.19
C GLU A 70 -17.21 11.63 -2.65
N PHE A 71 -17.07 10.68 -3.58
CA PHE A 71 -16.92 10.98 -5.01
C PHE A 71 -18.24 11.39 -5.70
N ASP A 72 -19.40 10.97 -5.19
CA ASP A 72 -20.71 11.32 -5.77
C ASP A 72 -21.00 12.84 -5.69
N ALA A 73 -20.34 13.54 -4.76
CA ALA A 73 -20.43 14.98 -4.63
C ALA A 73 -19.63 15.76 -5.68
N LEU A 74 -18.79 15.10 -6.49
CA LEU A 74 -17.84 15.74 -7.41
C LEU A 74 -18.29 15.63 -8.86
N GLY A 75 -18.06 16.71 -9.63
CA GLY A 75 -18.31 16.72 -11.07
C GLY A 75 -17.31 15.86 -11.86
N PRO A 76 -17.67 15.39 -13.07
CA PRO A 76 -16.79 14.56 -13.90
C PRO A 76 -15.41 15.18 -14.15
N ARG A 77 -15.36 16.50 -14.35
CA ARG A 77 -14.09 17.22 -14.55
C ARG A 77 -13.23 17.22 -13.29
N GLU A 78 -13.83 17.43 -12.12
CA GLU A 78 -13.12 17.42 -10.85
C GLU A 78 -12.54 16.04 -10.55
N LEU A 79 -13.30 14.96 -10.83
CA LEU A 79 -12.81 13.58 -10.69
C LEU A 79 -11.59 13.31 -11.56
N VAL A 80 -11.57 13.80 -12.81
CA VAL A 80 -10.43 13.67 -13.72
C VAL A 80 -9.23 14.47 -13.21
N GLU A 81 -9.44 15.72 -12.79
CA GLU A 81 -8.38 16.58 -12.25
C GLU A 81 -7.78 16.00 -10.97
N GLN A 82 -8.60 15.48 -10.05
CA GLN A 82 -8.14 14.83 -8.83
C GLN A 82 -7.34 13.56 -9.13
N ARG A 83 -7.80 12.74 -10.07
CA ARG A 83 -7.07 11.55 -10.51
C ARG A 83 -5.70 11.90 -11.08
N TYR A 84 -5.62 12.94 -11.91
CA TYR A 84 -4.35 13.40 -12.47
C TYR A 84 -3.41 13.88 -11.36
N LYS A 85 -3.89 14.72 -10.45
CA LYS A 85 -3.12 15.20 -9.29
C LYS A 85 -2.63 14.06 -8.41
N ARG A 86 -3.44 13.02 -8.20
CA ARG A 86 -3.04 11.82 -7.45
C ARG A 86 -1.84 11.15 -8.10
N PHE A 87 -1.95 10.79 -9.38
CA PHE A 87 -0.88 10.06 -10.06
C PHE A 87 0.40 10.90 -10.24
N ALA A 88 0.27 12.22 -10.41
CA ALA A 88 1.42 13.11 -10.51
C ALA A 88 2.26 13.17 -9.22
N ARG A 89 1.65 12.90 -8.05
CA ARG A 89 2.37 12.87 -6.76
C ARG A 89 3.23 11.62 -6.59
N PHE A 90 2.93 10.54 -7.30
CA PHE A 90 3.65 9.28 -7.13
C PHE A 90 5.06 9.40 -7.70
N GLY A 91 6.06 9.17 -6.85
CA GLY A 91 7.47 9.33 -7.19
C GLY A 91 7.96 10.78 -7.22
N ASP A 92 7.11 11.76 -6.91
CA ASP A 92 7.54 13.16 -6.79
C ASP A 92 8.32 13.34 -5.47
N PRO A 93 9.62 13.69 -5.51
CA PRO A 93 10.48 13.74 -4.33
C PRO A 93 10.14 14.89 -3.37
N VAL A 94 9.32 15.85 -3.81
CA VAL A 94 8.85 17.01 -3.05
C VAL A 94 7.47 16.75 -2.46
N GLN A 95 6.58 16.08 -3.21
CA GLN A 95 5.18 15.89 -2.80
C GLN A 95 4.94 14.56 -2.09
N GLN A 96 5.71 13.51 -2.37
CA GLN A 96 5.49 12.20 -1.76
C GLN A 96 6.11 12.12 -0.36
N PRO A 97 5.36 11.65 0.66
CA PRO A 97 5.91 11.39 1.98
C PRO A 97 7.08 10.40 1.91
N ARG A 98 8.09 10.62 2.76
CA ARG A 98 9.22 9.71 2.90
C ARG A 98 9.08 8.91 4.19
N LEU A 99 9.22 7.60 4.08
CA LEU A 99 9.39 6.75 5.25
C LEU A 99 10.81 6.88 5.78
N VAL A 100 10.96 6.66 7.09
CA VAL A 100 12.28 6.56 7.73
C VAL A 100 13.02 5.37 7.10
N GLU A 101 14.34 5.49 6.97
CA GLU A 101 15.17 4.37 6.54
C GLU A 101 14.96 3.17 7.47
N VAL A 102 14.88 1.99 6.88
CA VAL A 102 14.92 0.74 7.66
C VAL A 102 16.32 0.68 8.26
N ASP A 103 16.44 0.59 9.59
CA ASP A 103 17.72 0.31 10.23
C ASP A 103 18.27 -1.00 9.66
N THR A 104 19.29 -0.90 8.81
CA THR A 104 20.09 -2.05 8.38
C THR A 104 20.88 -2.52 9.60
N HIS A 105 20.25 -3.30 10.46
CA HIS A 105 20.98 -4.15 11.38
C HIS A 105 21.77 -5.15 10.52
N GLU A 106 23.03 -4.83 10.26
CA GLU A 106 24.04 -5.79 9.81
C GLU A 106 24.27 -6.80 10.93
N GLY A 107 23.37 -7.79 11.01
CA GLY A 107 23.54 -8.99 11.82
C GLY A 107 24.12 -10.10 10.96
N GLN A 108 25.33 -10.50 11.33
CA GLN A 108 26.13 -11.67 10.93
C GLN A 108 25.39 -12.88 10.38
#